data_AF-A0A9X4C3J4-F1
#
_entry.id   AF-A0A9X4C3J4-F1
#
_cell.length_a   1.000
_cell.length_b   1.000
_cell.length_c   1.000
_cell.angle_alpha   90.00
_cell.angle_beta   90.00
_cell.angle_gamma   90.00
#
_symmetry.space_group_name_H-M   'P 1'
#
loop_
_entity.id
_entity.type
_entity.pdbx_description
1 polymer ?
#
loop_
_entity_poly.entity_id
_entity_poly.type
_entity_poly.pdbx_seq_one_letter_code
_entity_poly.pdbx_strand_id
1 'polypeptide(L)'
;MSQSNPNTVKVGEFRQRYEHLYRKLSDYHACCSAEEVRTWKRVTQALLEEVSALKCGRASPEDLDAHRHAVAAVTERLAAADQRIEAYAMINAAKAALQQPTRPALRLIQGGKLH
;
A
#
# COMPACT_ATOMS: atom_id res chain seq x y z
N MET A 1 34.76 -17.27 18.45
CA MET A 1 33.30 -17.46 18.40
C MET A 1 32.76 -16.51 17.34
N SER A 2 32.37 -17.02 16.17
CA SER A 2 31.89 -16.18 15.08
C SER A 2 30.51 -15.65 15.42
N GLN A 3 30.39 -14.34 15.63
CA GLN A 3 29.08 -13.69 15.76
C GLN A 3 28.32 -13.90 14.45
N SER A 4 27.28 -14.73 14.49
CA SER A 4 26.32 -14.87 13.41
C SER A 4 25.73 -13.49 13.14
N ASN A 5 25.98 -12.95 11.95
CA ASN A 5 25.32 -11.73 11.50
C ASN A 5 23.80 -11.93 11.66
N PRO A 6 23.05 -11.07 12.38
CA PRO A 6 21.63 -11.31 12.67
C PRO A 6 20.76 -11.41 11.40
N ASN A 7 21.26 -10.91 10.28
CA ASN A 7 20.57 -10.94 8.99
C ASN A 7 20.96 -12.13 8.10
N THR A 8 21.89 -12.98 8.55
CA THR A 8 22.28 -14.18 7.78
C THR A 8 21.32 -15.32 8.09
N VAL A 9 20.55 -15.74 7.09
CA VAL A 9 19.51 -16.77 7.23
C VAL A 9 19.82 -18.02 6.39
N LYS A 10 19.16 -19.13 6.72
CA LYS A 10 19.20 -20.35 5.91
C LYS A 10 18.46 -20.13 4.58
N VAL A 11 18.82 -20.89 3.54
CA VAL A 11 18.29 -20.68 2.19
C VAL A 11 16.75 -20.82 2.12
N GLY A 12 16.17 -21.77 2.85
CA GLY A 12 14.72 -21.95 2.90
C GLY A 12 13.99 -20.74 3.49
N GLU A 13 14.55 -20.13 4.54
CA GLU A 13 14.00 -18.90 5.12
C GLU A 13 14.20 -17.71 4.17
N PHE A 14 15.37 -17.61 3.53
CA PHE A 14 15.64 -16.58 2.52
C PHE A 14 14.56 -16.58 1.41
N ARG A 15 14.26 -17.77 0.88
CA ARG A 15 13.21 -17.98 -0.14
C ARG A 15 11.84 -17.57 0.35
N GLN A 16 11.45 -18.11 1.50
CA GLN A 16 10.15 -17.81 2.10
C GLN A 16 9.94 -16.31 2.31
N ARG A 17 10.99 -15.59 2.73
CA ARG A 17 10.93 -14.15 3.02
C ARG A 17 10.73 -13.31 1.75
N TYR A 18 11.51 -13.55 0.69
CA TYR A 18 11.31 -12.78 -0.55
C TYR A 18 10.03 -13.19 -1.29
N GLU A 19 9.60 -14.45 -1.19
CA GLU A 19 8.31 -14.89 -1.75
C GLU A 19 7.15 -14.22 -1.01
N HIS A 20 7.24 -14.12 0.32
CA HIS A 20 6.25 -13.40 1.12
C HIS A 20 6.18 -11.92 0.73
N LEU A 21 7.33 -11.27 0.56
CA LEU A 21 7.41 -9.90 0.05
C LEU A 21 6.76 -9.80 -1.34
N TYR A 22 7.08 -10.71 -2.26
CA TYR A 22 6.53 -10.69 -3.61
C TYR A 22 5.00 -10.87 -3.62
N ARG A 23 4.45 -11.70 -2.74
CA ARG A 23 3.00 -11.87 -2.59
C ARG A 23 2.28 -10.58 -2.19
N LYS A 24 2.96 -9.60 -1.57
CA LYS A 24 2.37 -8.28 -1.30
C LYS A 24 1.95 -7.53 -2.56
N LEU A 25 2.48 -7.86 -3.74
CA LEU A 25 1.99 -7.30 -4.99
C LEU A 25 0.53 -7.69 -5.26
N SER A 26 0.12 -8.92 -4.91
CA SER A 26 -1.27 -9.35 -5.03
C SER A 26 -2.17 -8.53 -4.10
N ASP A 27 -1.76 -8.37 -2.83
CA ASP A 27 -2.47 -7.54 -1.84
C ASP A 27 -2.63 -6.10 -2.35
N TYR A 28 -1.59 -5.53 -2.97
CA TYR A 28 -1.65 -4.20 -3.58
C TYR A 28 -2.76 -4.13 -4.62
N HIS A 29 -2.78 -5.06 -5.57
CA HIS A 29 -3.77 -5.05 -6.65
C HIS A 29 -5.19 -5.27 -6.14
N ALA A 30 -5.37 -6.00 -5.03
CA ALA A 30 -6.65 -6.22 -4.38
C ALA A 30 -7.20 -5.00 -3.59
N CYS A 31 -6.39 -3.98 -3.30
CA CYS A 31 -6.83 -2.81 -2.54
C CYS A 31 -7.89 -1.98 -3.30
N CYS A 32 -9.04 -1.71 -2.66
CA CYS A 32 -10.19 -1.02 -3.25
C CYS A 32 -10.43 0.39 -2.67
N SER A 33 -9.58 0.84 -1.74
CA SER A 33 -9.72 2.13 -1.07
C SER A 33 -8.37 2.76 -0.73
N ALA A 34 -8.38 4.08 -0.49
CA ALA A 34 -7.20 4.82 -0.03
C ALA A 34 -6.63 4.24 1.29
N GLU A 35 -7.49 3.81 2.21
CA GLU A 35 -7.07 3.30 3.51
C GLU A 35 -6.41 1.93 3.43
N GLU A 36 -6.94 1.05 2.58
CA GLU A 36 -6.30 -0.24 2.30
C GLU A 36 -4.93 -0.05 1.66
N VAL A 37 -4.78 0.88 0.69
CA VAL A 37 -3.48 1.19 0.08
C VAL A 37 -2.51 1.77 1.12
N ARG A 38 -2.96 2.63 2.05
CA ARG A 38 -2.11 3.14 3.15
C ARG A 38 -1.64 2.03 4.08
N THR A 39 -2.55 1.15 4.48
CA THR A 39 -2.23 0.01 5.34
C THR A 39 -1.24 -0.92 4.64
N TRP A 40 -1.51 -1.24 3.37
CA TRP A 40 -0.61 -2.02 2.54
C TRP A 40 0.78 -1.37 2.45
N LYS A 41 0.86 -0.06 2.16
CA LYS A 41 2.12 0.69 2.04
C LYS A 41 2.93 0.58 3.33
N ARG A 42 2.31 0.84 4.49
CA ARG A 42 3.00 0.79 5.80
C ARG A 42 3.56 -0.60 6.10
N VAL A 43 2.74 -1.65 5.97
CA VAL A 43 3.14 -3.03 6.30
C VAL A 43 4.21 -3.52 5.31
N THR A 44 4.05 -3.21 4.04
CA THR A 44 4.95 -3.67 2.98
C THR A 44 6.30 -2.95 3.05
N GLN A 45 6.33 -1.68 3.44
CA GLN A 45 7.58 -0.94 3.65
C GLN A 45 8.45 -1.57 4.74
N ALA A 46 7.87 -1.91 5.90
CA ALA A 46 8.59 -2.58 6.97
C ALA A 46 9.14 -3.95 6.53
N LEU A 47 8.32 -4.74 5.83
CA LEU A 47 8.75 -6.02 5.29
C LEU A 47 9.86 -5.87 4.23
N LEU A 48 9.78 -4.86 3.36
CA LEU A 48 10.80 -4.59 2.36
C LEU A 48 12.15 -4.29 3.02
N GLU A 49 12.16 -3.48 4.07
CA GLU A 49 13.38 -3.16 4.83
C GLU A 49 14.01 -4.42 5.44
N GLU A 50 13.20 -5.27 6.07
CA GLU A 50 13.65 -6.55 6.63
C GLU A 50 14.25 -7.47 5.55
N VAL A 51 13.51 -7.68 4.45
CA VAL A 51 13.91 -8.60 3.38
C VAL A 51 15.13 -8.10 2.61
N SER A 52 15.23 -6.79 2.38
CA SER A 52 16.37 -6.18 1.68
C SER A 52 17.68 -6.33 2.46
N ALA A 53 17.60 -6.42 3.78
CA ALA A 53 18.76 -6.56 4.65
C ALA A 53 19.25 -8.02 4.79
N LEU A 54 18.49 -9.01 4.31
CA LEU A 54 18.82 -10.42 4.42
C LEU A 54 20.08 -10.80 3.64
N LYS A 55 20.85 -11.73 4.20
CA LYS A 55 22.00 -12.35 3.56
C LYS A 55 21.85 -13.86 3.63
N CYS A 56 22.23 -14.57 2.56
CA CYS A 56 22.30 -16.02 2.58
C CYS A 56 23.55 -16.49 1.85
N GLY A 57 24.52 -17.04 2.59
CA GLY A 57 25.78 -17.51 2.02
C GLY A 57 25.65 -18.78 1.15
N ARG A 58 24.48 -19.43 1.14
CA ARG A 58 24.20 -20.63 0.36
C ARG A 58 23.07 -20.43 -0.66
N ALA A 59 22.62 -19.20 -0.87
CA ALA A 59 21.66 -18.89 -1.93
C ALA A 59 22.27 -19.15 -3.30
N SER A 60 21.50 -19.79 -4.18
CA SER A 60 21.91 -19.93 -5.58
C SER A 60 21.89 -18.56 -6.27
N PRO A 61 22.55 -18.40 -7.43
CA PRO A 61 22.40 -17.20 -8.24
C PRO A 61 20.94 -16.88 -8.61
N GLU A 62 20.12 -17.92 -8.84
CA GLU A 62 18.69 -17.81 -9.10
C GLU A 62 17.92 -17.26 -7.89
N ASP A 63 18.21 -17.76 -6.68
CA ASP A 63 17.61 -17.24 -5.44
C ASP A 63 17.93 -15.76 -5.23
N LEU A 64 19.17 -15.37 -5.50
CA LEU A 64 19.62 -13.98 -5.38
C LEU A 64 18.94 -13.08 -6.43
N ASP A 65 18.71 -13.60 -7.64
CA ASP A 65 18.02 -12.85 -8.69
C ASP A 65 16.54 -12.69 -8.39
N ALA A 66 15.87 -13.76 -7.95
CA ALA A 66 14.47 -13.71 -7.50
C ALA A 66 14.28 -12.74 -6.33
N HIS A 67 15.22 -12.72 -5.37
CA HIS A 67 15.22 -11.74 -4.28
C HIS A 67 15.33 -10.30 -4.80
N ARG A 68 16.29 -10.01 -5.68
CA ARG A 68 16.43 -8.68 -6.30
C ARG A 68 15.18 -8.26 -7.07
N HIS A 69 14.62 -9.19 -7.84
CA HIS A 69 13.40 -8.94 -8.60
C HIS A 69 12.22 -8.59 -7.67
N ALA A 70 12.03 -9.36 -6.59
CA ALA A 70 10.97 -9.10 -5.63
C ALA A 70 11.11 -7.74 -4.94
N VAL A 71 12.34 -7.39 -4.52
CA VAL A 71 12.66 -6.10 -3.93
C VAL A 71 12.37 -4.96 -4.91
N ALA A 72 12.81 -5.08 -6.17
CA ALA A 72 12.59 -4.06 -7.20
C ALA A 72 11.10 -3.85 -7.51
N ALA A 73 10.36 -4.94 -7.75
CA ALA A 73 8.94 -4.88 -8.09
C ALA A 73 8.09 -4.26 -6.98
N VAL A 74 8.35 -4.61 -5.71
CA VAL A 74 7.65 -4.02 -4.56
C VAL A 74 8.02 -2.55 -4.37
N THR A 75 9.29 -2.20 -4.55
CA THR A 75 9.76 -0.79 -4.47
C THR A 75 9.03 0.09 -5.49
N GLU A 76 8.87 -0.38 -6.73
CA GLU A 76 8.11 0.34 -7.76
C GLU A 76 6.65 0.58 -7.33
N ARG A 77 6.00 -0.43 -6.75
CA ARG A 77 4.60 -0.27 -6.27
C ARG A 77 4.49 0.62 -5.05
N LEU A 78 5.45 0.62 -4.15
CA LEU A 78 5.51 1.56 -3.03
C LEU A 78 5.64 3.01 -3.52
N ALA A 79 6.46 3.25 -4.55
CA ALA A 79 6.58 4.57 -5.17
C ALA A 79 5.28 5.05 -5.84
N ALA A 80 4.52 4.14 -6.45
CA ALA A 80 3.22 4.44 -7.07
C ALA A 80 2.06 4.55 -6.07
N ALA A 81 2.24 4.12 -4.82
CA ALA A 81 1.16 3.99 -3.85
C ALA A 81 0.52 5.33 -3.47
N ASP A 82 1.32 6.40 -3.35
CA ASP A 82 0.80 7.73 -2.98
C ASP A 82 -0.13 8.30 -4.05
N GLN A 83 0.24 8.15 -5.33
CA GLN A 83 -0.61 8.55 -6.45
C GLN A 83 -1.95 7.81 -6.44
N ARG A 84 -1.94 6.51 -6.12
CA ARG A 84 -3.18 5.72 -6.01
C ARG A 84 -4.03 6.11 -4.81
N ILE A 85 -3.42 6.47 -3.68
CA ILE A 85 -4.11 6.99 -2.49
C ILE A 85 -4.84 8.30 -2.84
N GLU A 86 -4.16 9.22 -3.52
CA GLU A 86 -4.73 10.50 -3.96
C GLU A 86 -5.90 10.29 -4.92
N ALA A 87 -5.74 9.40 -5.91
CA ALA A 87 -6.81 9.07 -6.86
C ALA A 87 -8.08 8.58 -6.15
N TYR A 88 -7.94 7.67 -5.18
CA TYR A 88 -9.08 7.21 -4.37
C TYR A 88 -9.71 8.33 -3.53
N ALA A 89 -8.89 9.22 -2.95
CA ALA A 89 -9.38 10.35 -2.16
C ALA A 89 -10.20 11.31 -3.02
N MET A 90 -9.76 11.61 -4.25
CA MET A 90 -10.49 12.46 -5.20
C MET A 90 -11.84 11.83 -5.61
N ILE A 91 -11.85 10.55 -5.93
CA ILE A 91 -13.09 9.82 -6.28
C ILE A 91 -14.09 9.87 -5.13
N ASN A 92 -13.62 9.64 -3.90
CA ASN A 92 -14.48 9.69 -2.71
C ASN A 92 -15.01 11.10 -2.43
N ALA A 93 -14.18 12.13 -2.57
CA ALA A 93 -14.60 13.52 -2.43
C ALA A 93 -15.66 13.90 -3.48
N ALA A 94 -15.45 13.51 -4.74
CA ALA A 94 -16.42 13.75 -5.82
C ALA A 94 -17.77 13.06 -5.54
N LYS A 95 -17.75 11.80 -5.09
CA LYS A 95 -18.96 11.07 -4.68
C LYS A 95 -19.68 11.77 -3.52
N ALA A 96 -18.95 12.22 -2.51
CA ALA A 96 -19.53 12.92 -1.37
C ALA A 96 -20.18 14.25 -1.77
N ALA A 97 -19.56 15.00 -2.69
CA ALA A 97 -20.12 16.26 -3.21
C ALA A 97 -21.45 16.04 -3.96
N LEU A 98 -21.56 14.97 -4.75
CA LEU A 98 -22.79 14.61 -5.47
C LEU A 98 -23.92 14.15 -4.52
N GLN A 99 -23.58 13.61 -3.37
CA GLN A 99 -24.54 13.10 -2.39
C GLN A 99 -25.04 14.15 -1.40
N GLN A 100 -24.49 15.37 -1.40
CA GLN A 100 -25.02 16.43 -0.55
C GLN A 100 -26.44 16.79 -1.03
N PRO A 101 -27.48 16.58 -0.20
CA PRO A 101 -28.81 17.03 -0.57
C PRO A 101 -28.73 18.54 -0.70
N THR A 102 -29.11 19.07 -1.87
CA THR A 102 -29.45 20.49 -2.02
C THR A 102 -30.43 20.83 -0.91
N ARG A 103 -29.95 21.51 0.13
CA ARG A 103 -30.82 22.03 1.20
C ARG A 103 -31.94 22.80 0.49
N PRO A 104 -33.21 22.42 0.64
CA PRO A 104 -34.27 23.21 0.05
C PRO A 104 -34.16 24.61 0.65
N ALA A 105 -33.94 25.61 -0.20
CA ALA A 105 -33.97 27.00 0.20
C ALA A 105 -35.35 27.24 0.82
N LEU A 106 -35.42 27.35 2.15
CA LEU A 106 -36.61 27.77 2.85
C LEU A 106 -37.02 29.14 2.29
N ARG A 107 -38.01 29.16 1.40
CA ARG A 107 -38.67 30.39 0.98
C ARG A 107 -39.39 30.93 2.22
N LEU A 108 -38.78 31.92 2.86
CA LEU A 108 -39.46 32.79 3.81
C LEU A 108 -40.60 33.47 3.02
N ILE A 109 -41.83 33.00 3.19
CA ILE A 109 -43.01 33.73 2.72
C ILE A 109 -43.11 34.94 3.64
N GLN A 110 -42.58 36.08 3.17
CA GLN A 110 -42.78 37.37 3.81
C GLN A 110 -44.28 37.66 3.87
N GLY A 111 -44.73 38.01 5.07
CA GLY A 111 -46.12 38.36 5.33
C GLY A 111 -46.61 39.51 4.45
N GLY A 112 -47.81 39.33 3.91
CA GLY A 112 -48.60 40.38 3.30
C GLY A 112 -50.00 40.34 3.89
N LYS A 113 -50.19 41.08 4.99
CA LYS A 113 -51.53 41.52 5.42
C LYS A 113 -51.87 42.70 4.52
N LEU A 114 -52.81 42.53 3.59
CA LEU A 114 -53.47 43.64 2.92
C LEU A 114 -54.84 43.84 3.58
N HIS A 115 -55.08 45.11 3.89
CA HIS A 115 -56.22 45.67 4.60
C HIS A 115 -57.56 45.41 3.90
#